data_AF-A0AA40RXU8-F1
#
_entry.id   AF-A0AA40RXU8-F1
#
_cell.length_a   1.000
_cell.length_b   1.000
_cell.length_c   1.000
_cell.angle_alpha   90.00
_cell.angle_beta   90.00
_cell.angle_gamma   90.00
#
_symmetry.space_group_name_H-M   'P 1'
#
loop_
_entity.id
_entity.type
_entity.pdbx_description
1 polymer ?
#
loop_
_entity_poly.entity_id
_entity_poly.type
_entity_poly.pdbx_seq_one_letter_code
_entity_poly.pdbx_strand_id
1 'polypeptide(L)'
;SDKRTHTVYEEITRQSDFVLHSSDSVNNLMGDRQYWLKESPYIRPLIQSSDAHALNEIGEKFTWIKADTTFEGLRQIIFEPENRVAISIEKPELKRPYLVIDHVEFSQLNATNTTKIFFNPNLNTVIGGRSNGKSTLTNSIAKQLKHELYVPKDPTTGLGMYTFDNANFNIYWQDGGGVNNDRKIEFIPQDYMIR
;
A
#
# COMPACT_ATOMS: atom_id res chain seq x y z
N SER A 1 -30.12 27.20 13.85
CA SER A 1 -30.66 26.44 12.71
C SER A 1 -31.90 25.68 13.17
N ASP A 2 -32.82 25.40 12.25
CA ASP A 2 -34.12 24.78 12.55
C ASP A 2 -33.96 23.31 12.99
N LYS A 3 -34.60 22.92 14.11
CA LYS A 3 -34.44 21.56 14.70
C LYS A 3 -34.84 20.45 13.73
N ARG A 4 -35.83 20.70 12.86
CA ARG A 4 -36.29 19.74 11.85
C ARG A 4 -35.22 19.46 10.78
N THR A 5 -34.50 20.49 10.38
CA THR A 5 -33.40 20.37 9.42
C THR A 5 -32.28 19.53 10.01
N HIS A 6 -31.93 19.77 11.28
CA HIS A 6 -30.92 18.99 11.99
C HIS A 6 -31.26 17.48 12.05
N THR A 7 -32.50 17.11 12.37
CA THR A 7 -32.91 15.70 12.45
C THR A 7 -32.83 14.99 11.10
N VAL A 8 -33.21 15.66 10.01
CA VAL A 8 -33.11 15.08 8.66
C VAL A 8 -31.65 14.91 8.23
N TYR A 9 -30.79 15.90 8.50
CA TYR A 9 -29.35 15.80 8.21
C TYR A 9 -28.69 14.66 8.98
N GLU A 10 -29.04 14.50 10.26
CA GLU A 10 -28.52 13.42 11.10
C GLU A 10 -28.95 12.05 10.58
N GLU A 11 -30.21 11.90 10.17
CA GLU A 11 -30.73 10.63 9.64
C GLU A 11 -30.11 10.26 8.29
N ILE A 12 -29.98 11.23 7.37
CA ILE A 12 -29.31 11.03 6.08
C ILE A 12 -27.86 10.62 6.31
N THR A 13 -27.14 11.35 7.15
CA THR A 13 -25.71 11.08 7.36
C THR A 13 -25.46 9.74 8.03
N ARG A 14 -26.39 9.29 8.89
CA ARG A 14 -26.38 7.93 9.46
C ARG A 14 -26.49 6.85 8.39
N GLN A 15 -27.34 7.06 7.38
CA GLN A 15 -27.57 6.08 6.30
C GLN A 15 -26.53 6.15 5.17
N SER A 16 -25.76 7.23 5.09
CA SER A 16 -24.67 7.38 4.11
C SER A 16 -23.43 6.56 4.49
N ASP A 17 -22.73 6.05 3.48
CA ASP A 17 -21.44 5.35 3.65
C ASP A 17 -20.24 6.30 3.74
N PHE A 18 -20.34 7.50 3.16
CA PHE A 18 -19.31 8.53 3.17
C PHE A 18 -19.93 9.93 3.05
N VAL A 19 -19.15 10.95 3.42
CA VAL A 19 -19.56 12.36 3.40
C VAL A 19 -18.80 13.10 2.31
N LEU A 20 -19.51 13.92 1.53
CA LEU A 20 -18.91 14.84 0.58
C LEU A 20 -18.81 16.24 1.20
N HIS A 21 -17.69 16.90 0.98
CA HIS A 21 -17.41 18.22 1.53
C HIS A 21 -16.73 19.13 0.49
N SER A 22 -17.14 20.39 0.36
CA SER A 22 -16.63 21.30 -0.69
C SER A 22 -16.00 22.59 -0.19
N SER A 23 -15.83 22.77 1.14
CA SER A 23 -15.28 24.00 1.71
C SER A 23 -13.87 24.32 1.17
N ASP A 24 -13.64 25.61 0.94
CA ASP A 24 -12.33 26.19 0.63
C ASP A 24 -11.41 26.30 1.86
N SER A 25 -11.99 26.26 3.06
CA SER A 25 -11.24 26.36 4.31
C SER A 25 -10.62 25.01 4.68
N VAL A 26 -9.29 24.92 4.59
CA VAL A 26 -8.52 23.76 5.04
C VAL A 26 -8.81 23.44 6.51
N ASN A 27 -8.99 24.46 7.36
CA ASN A 27 -9.29 24.25 8.78
C ASN A 27 -10.66 23.60 8.99
N ASN A 28 -11.68 24.01 8.24
CA ASN A 28 -13.00 23.38 8.32
C ASN A 28 -12.93 21.94 7.83
N LEU A 29 -12.25 21.72 6.70
CA LEU A 29 -12.10 20.40 6.10
C LEU A 29 -11.36 19.42 7.02
N MET A 30 -10.28 19.86 7.67
CA MET A 30 -9.53 19.05 8.62
C MET A 30 -10.31 18.84 9.92
N GLY A 31 -10.99 19.87 10.43
CA GLY A 31 -11.84 19.79 11.62
C GLY A 31 -12.99 18.80 11.43
N ASP A 32 -13.71 18.90 10.32
CA ASP A 32 -14.82 18.00 10.01
C ASP A 32 -14.32 16.57 9.75
N ARG A 33 -13.19 16.42 9.04
CA ARG A 33 -12.55 15.09 8.91
C ARG A 33 -12.23 14.50 10.27
N GLN A 34 -11.67 15.28 11.19
CA GLN A 34 -11.35 14.81 12.54
C GLN A 34 -12.61 14.43 13.31
N TYR A 35 -13.68 15.23 13.22
CA TYR A 35 -14.97 14.93 13.82
C TYR A 35 -15.50 13.57 13.33
N TRP A 36 -15.56 13.37 12.01
CA TRP A 36 -16.08 12.12 11.41
C TRP A 36 -15.23 10.89 11.73
N LEU A 37 -13.94 11.05 12.01
CA LEU A 37 -13.05 9.95 12.36
C LEU A 37 -13.05 9.62 13.85
N LYS A 38 -13.25 10.61 14.74
CA LYS A 38 -12.94 10.47 16.18
C LYS A 38 -14.07 10.84 17.13
N GLU A 39 -14.97 11.72 16.72
CA GLU A 39 -15.99 12.32 17.62
C GLU A 39 -17.42 11.89 17.26
N SER A 40 -17.69 11.65 15.98
CA SER A 40 -18.98 11.16 15.52
C SER A 40 -19.27 9.75 16.09
N PRO A 41 -20.52 9.45 16.48
CA PRO A 41 -20.93 8.10 16.86
C PRO A 41 -20.80 7.10 15.69
N TYR A 42 -20.68 7.59 14.47
CA TYR A 42 -20.47 6.79 13.26
C TYR A 42 -19.22 7.27 12.54
N ILE A 43 -18.23 6.39 12.41
CA ILE A 43 -17.02 6.69 11.64
C ILE A 43 -17.40 6.77 10.16
N ARG A 44 -17.03 7.88 9.51
CA ARG A 44 -17.28 8.09 8.07
C ARG A 44 -16.05 8.62 7.35
N PRO A 45 -15.73 8.10 6.16
CA PRO A 45 -14.78 8.76 5.28
C PRO A 45 -15.38 10.08 4.78
N LEU A 46 -14.59 11.15 4.86
CA LEU A 46 -14.91 12.44 4.28
C LEU A 46 -14.08 12.63 3.02
N ILE A 47 -14.75 12.87 1.90
CA ILE A 47 -14.16 13.10 0.58
C ILE A 47 -14.39 14.55 0.20
N GLN A 48 -13.31 15.24 -0.18
CA GLN A 48 -13.40 16.57 -0.77
C GLN A 48 -13.85 16.47 -2.23
N SER A 49 -14.96 17.13 -2.57
CA SER A 49 -15.41 17.29 -3.94
C SER A 49 -14.77 18.51 -4.60
N SER A 50 -14.66 18.47 -5.94
CA SER A 50 -14.15 19.62 -6.71
C SER A 50 -15.06 20.83 -6.57
N ASP A 51 -16.38 20.61 -6.61
CA ASP A 51 -17.45 21.64 -6.58
C ASP A 51 -17.11 22.88 -7.42
N ALA A 52 -16.56 22.65 -8.61
CA ALA A 52 -16.03 23.69 -9.47
C ALA A 52 -17.18 24.50 -10.11
N HIS A 53 -17.10 25.82 -10.04
CA HIS A 53 -18.03 26.75 -10.70
C HIS A 53 -17.49 27.28 -12.03
N ALA A 54 -16.23 27.00 -12.34
CA ALA A 54 -15.59 27.32 -13.61
C ALA A 54 -14.68 26.19 -14.10
N LEU A 55 -14.42 26.15 -15.42
CA LEU A 55 -13.61 25.09 -16.04
C LEU A 55 -12.17 25.04 -15.50
N ASN A 56 -11.60 26.18 -15.12
CA ASN A 56 -10.25 26.27 -14.56
C ASN A 56 -10.15 25.78 -13.11
N GLU A 57 -11.26 25.62 -12.39
CA GLU A 57 -11.30 25.15 -11.00
C GLU A 57 -11.41 23.61 -10.92
N ILE A 58 -11.64 22.94 -12.05
CA ILE A 58 -11.80 21.49 -12.11
C ILE A 58 -10.49 20.82 -11.68
N GLY A 59 -10.58 20.00 -10.64
CA GLY A 59 -9.44 19.22 -10.15
C GLY A 59 -8.48 19.99 -9.23
N GLU A 60 -8.81 21.23 -8.84
CA GLU A 60 -8.04 21.95 -7.80
C GLU A 60 -8.29 21.37 -6.40
N LYS A 61 -9.50 20.84 -6.16
CA LYS A 61 -9.88 20.14 -4.92
C LYS A 61 -10.11 18.67 -5.20
N PHE A 62 -9.38 17.81 -4.51
CA PHE A 62 -9.45 16.37 -4.70
C PHE A 62 -9.03 15.64 -3.43
N THR A 63 -9.31 14.34 -3.42
CA THR A 63 -8.97 13.45 -2.32
C THR A 63 -8.18 12.27 -2.85
N TRP A 64 -7.09 11.95 -2.17
CA TRP A 64 -6.33 10.74 -2.43
C TRP A 64 -7.04 9.56 -1.79
N ILE A 65 -7.38 8.56 -2.60
CA ILE A 65 -7.93 7.29 -2.16
C ILE A 65 -6.89 6.20 -2.38
N LYS A 66 -6.51 5.51 -1.30
CA LYS A 66 -5.58 4.37 -1.34
C LYS A 66 -6.35 3.08 -1.62
N ALA A 67 -6.65 2.83 -2.88
CA ALA A 67 -7.28 1.61 -3.35
C ALA A 67 -7.11 1.42 -4.87
N ASP A 68 -7.42 0.22 -5.35
CA ASP A 68 -7.58 -0.01 -6.78
C ASP A 68 -8.80 0.76 -7.31
N THR A 69 -8.76 1.16 -8.58
CA THR A 69 -9.84 1.92 -9.25
C THR A 69 -11.02 1.03 -9.63
N THR A 70 -11.54 0.30 -8.64
CA THR A 70 -12.68 -0.61 -8.75
C THR A 70 -13.72 -0.23 -7.69
N PHE A 71 -14.96 -0.70 -7.85
CA PHE A 71 -15.99 -0.48 -6.83
C PHE A 71 -15.60 -1.09 -5.47
N GLU A 72 -15.02 -2.29 -5.47
CA GLU A 72 -14.53 -2.93 -4.25
C GLU A 72 -13.35 -2.18 -3.62
N GLY A 73 -12.47 -1.61 -4.46
CA GLY A 73 -11.42 -0.71 -4.00
C GLY A 73 -12.00 0.53 -3.31
N LEU A 74 -12.99 1.18 -3.93
CA LEU A 74 -13.68 2.31 -3.31
C LEU A 74 -14.33 1.91 -1.98
N ARG A 75 -14.98 0.75 -1.91
CA ARG A 75 -15.62 0.25 -0.68
C ARG A 75 -14.64 0.12 0.50
N GLN A 76 -13.35 -0.08 0.23
CA GLN A 76 -12.33 -0.17 1.28
C GLN A 76 -12.24 1.08 2.16
N ILE A 77 -12.57 2.27 1.64
CA ILE A 77 -12.48 3.51 2.43
C ILE A 77 -13.44 3.53 3.62
N ILE A 78 -14.53 2.76 3.56
CA ILE A 78 -15.52 2.66 4.63
C ILE A 78 -14.92 1.91 5.84
N PHE A 79 -14.08 0.91 5.58
CA PHE A 79 -13.48 0.07 6.62
C PHE A 79 -12.24 0.72 7.26
N GLU A 80 -11.44 1.46 6.47
CA GLU A 80 -10.19 2.07 6.93
C GLU A 80 -10.08 3.56 6.52
N PRO A 81 -11.04 4.42 6.91
CA PRO A 81 -11.15 5.78 6.39
C PRO A 81 -9.95 6.66 6.74
N GLU A 82 -9.38 6.51 7.94
CA GLU A 82 -8.21 7.30 8.36
C GLU A 82 -6.97 7.01 7.51
N ASN A 83 -6.76 5.74 7.14
CA ASN A 83 -5.57 5.27 6.42
C ASN A 83 -5.73 5.29 4.89
N ARG A 84 -6.97 5.28 4.39
CA ARG A 84 -7.26 5.20 2.95
C ARG A 84 -7.73 6.50 2.33
N VAL A 85 -8.16 7.48 3.13
CA VAL A 85 -8.64 8.77 2.65
C VAL A 85 -7.76 9.89 3.17
N ALA A 86 -7.09 10.55 2.24
CA ALA A 86 -6.21 11.66 2.54
C ALA A 86 -6.58 12.89 1.72
N ILE A 87 -6.77 13.99 2.42
CA ILE A 87 -7.11 15.29 1.87
C ILE A 87 -5.83 16.12 1.92
N SER A 88 -5.17 16.23 0.78
CA SER A 88 -3.87 16.88 0.65
C SER A 88 -3.62 17.20 -0.81
N ILE A 89 -2.98 18.34 -1.08
CA ILE A 89 -2.53 18.72 -2.42
C ILE A 89 -1.42 17.75 -2.87
N GLU A 90 -0.48 17.44 -1.98
CA GLU A 90 0.59 16.49 -2.25
C GLU A 90 0.12 15.05 -2.06
N LYS A 91 0.66 14.15 -2.89
CA LYS A 91 0.41 12.71 -2.76
C LYS A 91 0.91 12.20 -1.40
N PRO A 92 0.06 11.55 -0.59
CA PRO A 92 0.47 10.93 0.66
C PRO A 92 1.54 9.87 0.43
N GLU A 93 2.42 9.69 1.43
CA GLU A 93 3.41 8.61 1.44
C GLU A 93 4.33 8.60 0.21
N LEU A 94 4.83 9.76 -0.21
CA LEU A 94 5.77 9.88 -1.33
C LEU A 94 7.08 9.14 -1.02
N LYS A 95 7.14 7.85 -1.36
CA LYS A 95 8.38 7.08 -1.36
C LYS A 95 9.18 7.40 -2.61
N ARG A 96 10.49 7.57 -2.46
CA ARG A 96 11.37 7.76 -3.62
C ARG A 96 11.34 6.47 -4.44
N PRO A 97 10.97 6.51 -5.75
CA PRO A 97 10.76 5.29 -6.54
C PRO A 97 11.98 4.35 -6.55
N TYR A 98 13.18 4.90 -6.43
CA TYR A 98 14.40 4.11 -6.39
C TYR A 98 14.58 3.28 -5.11
N LEU A 99 13.80 3.54 -4.05
CA LEU A 99 13.78 2.77 -2.81
C LEU A 99 12.66 1.73 -2.76
N VAL A 100 11.83 1.64 -3.80
CA VAL A 100 10.67 0.76 -3.84
C VAL A 100 10.86 -0.31 -4.89
N ILE A 101 10.85 -1.58 -4.46
CA ILE A 101 10.79 -2.72 -5.37
C ILE A 101 9.41 -2.72 -6.03
N ASP A 102 9.38 -2.71 -7.34
CA ASP A 102 8.15 -2.78 -8.12
C ASP A 102 7.67 -4.23 -8.23
N HIS A 103 8.57 -5.09 -8.70
CA HIS A 103 8.30 -6.52 -8.83
C HIS A 103 9.60 -7.33 -8.83
N VAL A 104 9.44 -8.63 -8.63
CA VAL A 104 10.47 -9.62 -8.92
C VAL A 104 10.04 -10.47 -10.09
N GLU A 105 11.04 -10.89 -10.87
CA GLU A 105 10.87 -11.79 -11.99
C GLU A 105 11.79 -12.99 -11.80
N PHE A 106 11.26 -14.20 -11.94
CA PHE A 106 12.11 -15.37 -11.91
C PHE A 106 11.67 -16.50 -12.83
N SER A 107 12.64 -17.21 -13.39
CA SER A 107 12.47 -18.36 -14.28
C SER A 107 13.43 -19.47 -13.88
N GLN A 108 12.93 -20.70 -13.70
CA GLN A 108 13.80 -21.86 -13.48
C GLN A 108 14.64 -22.14 -14.73
N LEU A 109 15.87 -22.61 -14.53
CA LEU A 109 16.73 -23.11 -15.59
C LEU A 109 15.99 -24.27 -16.28
N ASN A 110 15.71 -24.10 -17.58
CA ASN A 110 14.91 -24.96 -18.45
C ASN A 110 13.38 -24.78 -18.41
N ALA A 111 12.85 -23.85 -17.61
CA ALA A 111 11.45 -23.48 -17.71
C ALA A 111 11.27 -22.46 -18.84
N THR A 112 10.21 -22.63 -19.63
CA THR A 112 9.79 -21.64 -20.63
C THR A 112 9.03 -20.47 -20.01
N ASN A 113 8.52 -20.66 -18.80
CA ASN A 113 7.65 -19.69 -18.14
C ASN A 113 8.44 -18.85 -17.14
N THR A 114 8.22 -17.56 -17.22
CA THR A 114 8.75 -16.58 -16.28
C THR A 114 7.64 -16.10 -15.36
N THR A 115 7.86 -16.20 -14.05
CA THR A 115 6.91 -15.74 -13.03
C THR A 115 7.24 -14.30 -12.65
N LYS A 116 6.22 -13.44 -12.63
CA LYS A 116 6.31 -12.05 -12.16
C LYS A 116 5.43 -11.86 -10.93
N ILE A 117 6.00 -11.29 -9.87
CA ILE A 117 5.28 -10.96 -8.63
C ILE A 117 5.43 -9.46 -8.37
N PHE A 118 4.34 -8.72 -8.55
CA PHE A 118 4.26 -7.30 -8.25
C PHE A 118 4.03 -7.07 -6.76
N PHE A 119 4.65 -6.02 -6.23
CA PHE A 119 4.54 -5.63 -4.84
C PHE A 119 3.75 -4.33 -4.69
N ASN A 120 2.91 -4.28 -3.67
CA ASN A 120 2.36 -3.03 -3.18
C ASN A 120 3.52 -2.18 -2.57
N PRO A 121 3.62 -0.88 -2.87
CA PRO A 121 4.69 -0.03 -2.34
C PRO A 121 4.67 0.10 -0.81
N ASN A 122 3.56 -0.26 -0.15
CA ASN A 122 3.40 -0.18 1.29
C ASN A 122 3.63 -1.52 1.97
N LEU A 123 2.60 -2.37 2.04
CA LEU A 123 2.61 -3.62 2.79
C LEU A 123 2.32 -4.79 1.86
N ASN A 124 3.17 -5.80 1.91
CA ASN A 124 2.99 -7.07 1.22
C ASN A 124 2.98 -8.18 2.26
N THR A 125 1.93 -9.01 2.23
CA THR A 125 1.79 -10.12 3.18
C THR A 125 1.79 -11.43 2.41
N VAL A 126 2.80 -12.27 2.66
CA VAL A 126 2.91 -13.60 2.06
C VAL A 126 2.39 -14.64 3.05
N ILE A 127 1.27 -15.28 2.73
CA ILE A 127 0.60 -16.27 3.59
C ILE A 127 0.72 -17.69 3.04
N GLY A 128 0.50 -18.69 3.90
CA GLY A 128 0.51 -20.11 3.52
C GLY A 128 1.00 -21.04 4.62
N GLY A 129 0.77 -22.35 4.45
CA GLY A 129 1.17 -23.39 5.41
C GLY A 129 2.68 -23.48 5.65
N ARG A 130 3.07 -24.27 6.66
CA ARG A 130 4.48 -24.55 6.96
C ARG A 130 5.15 -25.18 5.73
N SER A 131 6.37 -24.74 5.42
CA SER A 131 7.18 -25.21 4.29
C SER A 131 6.65 -24.88 2.87
N ASN A 132 5.68 -23.97 2.72
CA ASN A 132 5.20 -23.51 1.39
C ASN A 132 6.05 -22.40 0.75
N GLY A 133 7.33 -22.28 1.10
CA GLY A 133 8.26 -21.36 0.41
C GLY A 133 8.09 -19.86 0.70
N LYS A 134 7.38 -19.46 1.77
CA LYS A 134 7.20 -18.04 2.14
C LYS A 134 8.54 -17.31 2.35
N SER A 135 9.42 -17.91 3.16
CA SER A 135 10.76 -17.39 3.40
C SER A 135 11.66 -17.54 2.18
N THR A 136 11.38 -18.48 1.27
CA THR A 136 12.15 -18.65 0.03
C THR A 136 12.10 -17.40 -0.83
N LEU A 137 10.95 -16.71 -0.91
CA LEU A 137 10.84 -15.45 -1.65
C LEU A 137 11.71 -14.36 -1.03
N THR A 138 11.59 -14.12 0.27
CA THR A 138 12.35 -13.06 0.96
C THR A 138 13.84 -13.34 0.98
N ASN A 139 14.24 -14.61 1.19
CA ASN A 139 15.63 -15.04 1.12
C ASN A 139 16.22 -14.89 -0.29
N SER A 140 15.43 -15.13 -1.35
CA SER A 140 15.89 -14.97 -2.73
C SER A 140 16.14 -13.50 -3.07
N ILE A 141 15.29 -12.59 -2.58
CA ILE A 141 15.52 -11.14 -2.70
C ILE A 141 16.81 -10.76 -1.97
N ALA A 142 16.99 -11.22 -0.73
CA ALA A 142 18.19 -10.94 0.06
C ALA A 142 19.49 -11.47 -0.60
N LYS A 143 19.45 -12.69 -1.15
CA LYS A 143 20.54 -13.29 -1.93
C LYS A 143 20.88 -12.45 -3.15
N GLN A 144 19.87 -12.08 -3.94
CA GLN A 144 20.07 -11.35 -5.18
C GLN A 144 20.68 -9.95 -4.93
N LEU A 145 20.29 -9.30 -3.83
CA LEU A 145 20.85 -8.02 -3.37
C LEU A 145 22.16 -8.17 -2.57
N LYS A 146 22.70 -9.39 -2.46
CA LYS A 146 23.95 -9.69 -1.73
C LYS A 146 23.92 -9.18 -0.28
N HIS A 147 22.77 -9.28 0.39
CA HIS A 147 22.59 -8.78 1.75
C HIS A 147 23.46 -9.57 2.75
N GLU A 148 24.08 -8.89 3.70
CA GLU A 148 25.05 -9.47 4.65
C GLU A 148 24.47 -10.57 5.55
N LEU A 149 23.19 -10.45 5.91
CA LEU A 149 22.48 -11.44 6.73
C LEU A 149 21.99 -12.67 5.94
N TYR A 150 22.16 -12.72 4.62
CA TYR A 150 21.83 -13.91 3.84
C TYR A 150 22.88 -15.01 4.08
N VAL A 151 22.43 -16.20 4.51
CA VAL A 151 23.31 -17.36 4.74
C VAL A 151 22.98 -18.45 3.72
N PRO A 152 23.90 -18.78 2.79
CA PRO A 152 23.66 -19.80 1.79
C PRO A 152 23.49 -21.17 2.43
N LYS A 153 22.71 -22.03 1.77
CA LYS A 153 22.51 -23.41 2.20
C LYS A 153 23.83 -24.19 2.08
N ASP A 154 24.21 -24.84 3.17
CA ASP A 154 25.32 -25.80 3.19
C ASP A 154 24.85 -27.13 2.57
N PRO A 155 25.53 -27.62 1.52
CA PRO A 155 25.16 -28.87 0.85
C PRO A 155 25.35 -30.13 1.72
N THR A 156 26.19 -30.06 2.76
CA THR A 156 26.53 -31.18 3.63
C THR A 156 25.58 -31.26 4.82
N THR A 157 25.36 -30.13 5.51
CA THR A 157 24.53 -30.07 6.72
C THR A 157 23.06 -29.78 6.41
N GLY A 158 22.76 -29.24 5.23
CA GLY A 158 21.43 -28.79 4.83
C GLY A 158 20.95 -27.53 5.54
N LEU A 159 21.79 -26.94 6.42
CA LEU A 159 21.50 -25.72 7.16
C LEU A 159 21.66 -24.48 6.27
N GLY A 160 20.90 -23.43 6.56
CA GLY A 160 20.95 -22.15 5.84
C GLY A 160 19.61 -21.76 5.20
N MET A 161 19.64 -20.68 4.41
CA MET A 161 18.44 -20.07 3.84
C MET A 161 18.09 -20.69 2.49
N TYR A 162 16.87 -21.18 2.36
CA TYR A 162 16.33 -21.69 1.09
C TYR A 162 16.07 -20.53 0.13
N THR A 163 16.47 -20.68 -1.14
CA THR A 163 16.18 -19.75 -2.24
C THR A 163 15.59 -20.47 -3.44
N PHE A 164 15.14 -19.75 -4.45
CA PHE A 164 14.85 -20.34 -5.75
C PHE A 164 16.16 -20.77 -6.40
N ASP A 165 16.58 -22.00 -6.10
CA ASP A 165 17.79 -22.58 -6.67
C ASP A 165 17.62 -22.79 -8.17
N ASN A 166 18.71 -22.65 -8.92
CA ASN A 166 18.71 -22.81 -10.38
C ASN A 166 17.66 -21.93 -11.07
N ALA A 167 17.43 -20.72 -10.57
CA ALA A 167 16.54 -19.74 -11.20
C ALA A 167 17.30 -18.46 -11.53
N ASN A 168 16.98 -17.87 -12.68
CA ASN A 168 17.33 -16.48 -12.96
C ASN A 168 16.35 -15.61 -12.15
N PHE A 169 16.84 -14.84 -11.18
CA PHE A 169 16.00 -14.02 -10.29
C PHE A 169 16.40 -12.55 -10.44
N ASN A 170 15.46 -11.72 -10.88
CA ASN A 170 15.67 -10.31 -11.16
C ASN A 170 14.77 -9.44 -10.27
N ILE A 171 15.30 -8.31 -9.83
CA ILE A 171 14.58 -7.33 -9.02
C ILE A 171 14.45 -6.04 -9.83
N TYR A 172 13.21 -5.58 -9.99
CA TYR A 172 12.88 -4.33 -10.67
C TYR A 172 12.36 -3.32 -9.66
N TRP A 173 12.69 -2.05 -9.90
CA TRP A 173 12.37 -0.94 -9.01
C TRP A 173 11.48 0.08 -9.71
N GLN A 174 10.71 0.84 -8.93
CA GLN A 174 9.71 1.76 -9.47
C GLN A 174 10.29 2.96 -10.24
N ASP A 175 11.60 3.18 -10.19
CA ASP A 175 12.28 4.22 -10.97
C ASP A 175 12.52 3.84 -12.44
N GLY A 176 12.15 2.62 -12.86
CA GLY A 176 12.19 2.20 -14.27
C GLY A 176 13.60 1.92 -14.81
N GLY A 177 14.63 1.94 -13.97
CA GLY A 177 16.04 1.78 -14.35
C GLY A 177 16.47 0.34 -14.74
N GLY A 178 15.54 -0.55 -15.03
CA GLY A 178 15.82 -1.97 -15.29
C GLY A 178 16.20 -2.76 -14.03
N VAL A 179 16.87 -3.91 -14.23
CA VAL A 179 17.33 -4.77 -13.14
C VAL A 179 18.47 -4.09 -12.39
N ASN A 180 18.33 -3.93 -11.07
CA ASN A 180 19.38 -3.35 -10.23
C ASN A 180 19.54 -4.14 -8.93
N ASN A 181 20.74 -4.71 -8.74
CA ASN A 181 21.05 -5.59 -7.61
C ASN A 181 21.97 -4.94 -6.56
N ASP A 182 22.34 -3.67 -6.73
CA ASP A 182 23.30 -2.98 -5.86
C ASP A 182 22.60 -2.11 -4.79
N ARG A 183 21.26 -2.07 -4.82
CA ARG A 183 20.48 -1.27 -3.87
C ARG A 183 20.35 -2.00 -2.54
N LYS A 184 20.44 -1.22 -1.46
CA LYS A 184 20.35 -1.73 -0.10
C LYS A 184 18.89 -1.82 0.34
N ILE A 185 18.56 -2.92 1.00
CA ILE A 185 17.32 -3.12 1.73
C ILE A 185 17.65 -3.45 3.18
N GLU A 186 16.69 -3.26 4.06
CA GLU A 186 16.71 -3.90 5.38
C GLU A 186 16.11 -5.30 5.23
N PHE A 187 16.85 -6.32 5.63
CA PHE A 187 16.39 -7.70 5.63
C PHE A 187 16.51 -8.30 7.03
N ILE A 188 15.40 -8.79 7.55
CA ILE A 188 15.32 -9.44 8.86
C ILE A 188 14.99 -10.92 8.63
N PRO A 189 15.95 -11.85 8.81
CA PRO A 189 15.71 -13.28 8.69
C PRO A 189 14.68 -13.79 9.69
N GLN A 190 14.00 -14.89 9.38
CA GLN A 190 12.98 -15.50 10.24
C GLN A 190 13.51 -15.81 11.66
N ASP A 191 14.74 -16.30 11.77
CA ASP A 191 15.33 -16.70 13.05
C ASP A 191 15.95 -15.52 13.83
N TYR A 192 15.92 -14.30 13.27
CA TYR A 192 16.57 -13.10 13.83
C TYR A 192 15.87 -12.56 15.08
N MET A 193 14.58 -12.87 15.26
CA MET A 193 13.78 -12.39 16.40
C MET A 193 13.92 -13.24 17.66
N ILE A 194 14.67 -14.35 17.61
CA ILE A 194 14.93 -15.21 18.77
C ILE A 194 16.29 -14.82 19.36
N ARG A 195 16.33 -13.72 20.12
CA ARG A 195 17.44 -13.36 21.00
C ARG A 195 16.92 -12.80 22.31
#